data_AF-A0A7X4F8E4-F1
#
_entry.id   AF-A0A7X4F8E4-F1
#
_cell.length_a   1.000
_cell.length_b   1.000
_cell.length_c   1.000
_cell.angle_alpha   90.00
_cell.angle_beta   90.00
_cell.angle_gamma   90.00
#
_symmetry.space_group_name_H-M   'P 1'
#
loop_
_entity.id
_entity.type
_entity.pdbx_description
1 polymer ?
#
loop_
_entity_poly.entity_id
_entity_poly.type
_entity_poly.pdbx_seq_one_letter_code
_entity_poly.pdbx_strand_id
1 'polypeptide(L)' 'MQESKTYQSLMQRVAKETTIEHILVVLKTKFPPELVDALKPALQDIDDLERLEDLYLQTIHASSIQAFAQKLIQ' A
#
# COMPACT_ATOMS: atom_id res chain seq x y z
N MET A 1 -6.09 -5.94 30.15
CA MET A 1 -6.49 -6.63 28.89
C MET A 1 -6.96 -5.68 27.79
N GLN A 2 -7.65 -4.57 28.11
CA GLN A 2 -8.17 -3.61 27.12
C GLN A 2 -7.05 -2.81 26.41
N GLU A 3 -6.02 -2.41 27.14
CA GLU A 3 -4.83 -1.69 26.63
C GLU A 3 -4.05 -2.49 25.57
N SER A 4 -4.04 -3.82 25.68
CA SER A 4 -3.36 -4.69 24.71
C SER A 4 -4.08 -4.71 23.36
N LYS A 5 -5.42 -4.64 23.35
CA LYS A 5 -6.22 -4.61 22.11
C LYS A 5 -6.12 -3.27 21.38
N THR A 6 -6.14 -2.16 22.11
CA THR A 6 -5.92 -0.83 21.53
C THR A 6 -4.51 -0.69 20.97
N TYR A 7 -3.50 -1.21 21.67
CA TYR A 7 -2.12 -1.23 21.18
C TYR A 7 -1.99 -2.07 19.90
N GLN A 8 -2.57 -3.27 19.85
CA GLN A 8 -2.57 -4.12 18.65
C GLN A 8 -3.24 -3.41 17.46
N SER A 9 -4.39 -2.77 17.68
CA SER A 9 -5.09 -2.01 16.64
C SER A 9 -4.25 -0.83 16.13
N LEU A 10 -3.56 -0.12 17.03
CA LEU A 10 -2.66 0.97 16.65
C LEU A 10 -1.50 0.43 15.80
N MET A 11 -0.87 -0.66 16.22
CA MET A 11 0.24 -1.27 15.48
C MET A 11 -0.18 -1.75 14.10
N GLN A 12 -1.39 -2.30 13.96
CA GLN A 12 -1.95 -2.68 12.65
C GLN A 12 -2.14 -1.46 11.74
N ARG A 13 -2.65 -0.35 12.26
CA ARG A 13 -2.79 0.90 11.49
C ARG A 13 -1.45 1.45 11.04
N VAL A 14 -0.47 1.48 11.94
CA VAL A 14 0.90 1.95 11.64
C VAL A 14 1.54 1.07 10.56
N ALA A 15 1.39 -0.26 10.66
CA ALA A 15 1.89 -1.19 9.65
C ALA A 15 1.23 -0.94 8.28
N LYS A 16 -0.10 -0.79 8.25
CA LYS A 16 -0.85 -0.46 7.03
C LYS A 16 -0.35 0.83 6.39
N GLU A 17 -0.28 1.93 7.14
CA GLU A 17 0.16 3.23 6.62
C GLU A 17 1.61 3.18 6.12
N THR A 18 2.49 2.52 6.87
CA THR A 18 3.91 2.36 6.50
C THR A 18 4.06 1.54 5.21
N THR A 19 3.31 0.45 5.05
CA THR A 19 3.36 -0.36 3.83
C THR A 19 2.84 0.43 2.62
N ILE A 20 1.77 1.22 2.79
CA ILE A 20 1.27 2.11 1.73
C ILE A 20 2.34 3.14 1.33
N GLU A 21 3.01 3.76 2.29
CA GLU A 21 4.10 4.71 2.02
C GLU A 21 5.25 4.05 1.25
N HIS A 22 5.66 2.84 1.63
CA HIS A 22 6.69 2.09 0.91
C HIS A 22 6.28 1.78 -0.54
N ILE A 23 5.02 1.38 -0.77
CA ILE A 23 4.49 1.17 -2.13
C ILE A 23 4.64 2.45 -2.96
N LEU A 24 4.19 3.59 -2.42
CA LEU A 24 4.24 4.87 -3.12
C LEU A 24 5.68 5.30 -3.40
N VAL A 25 6.58 5.15 -2.44
CA VAL A 25 8.02 5.48 -2.60
C VAL A 25 8.62 4.66 -3.73
N VAL A 26 8.43 3.34 -3.73
CA VAL A 26 9.00 2.47 -4.79
C VAL A 26 8.41 2.82 -6.15
N LEU A 27 7.10 3.02 -6.26
CA LEU A 27 6.47 3.38 -7.53
C LEU A 27 6.93 4.75 -8.05
N LYS A 28 7.16 5.73 -7.17
CA LYS A 28 7.70 7.05 -7.52
C LYS A 28 9.12 7.01 -8.07
N THR A 29 9.89 5.95 -7.80
CA THR A 29 11.20 5.75 -8.44
C THR A 29 11.10 5.34 -9.91
N LYS A 30 9.92 4.88 -10.36
CA LYS A 30 9.69 4.29 -11.69
C LYS A 30 8.72 5.07 -12.56
N PHE A 31 7.79 5.80 -11.95
CA PHE A 31 6.67 6.45 -12.63
C PHE A 31 6.49 7.90 -12.17
N PRO A 32 5.84 8.76 -12.98
CA PRO A 32 5.55 10.14 -12.60
C PRO A 32 4.81 10.25 -11.26
N PRO A 33 5.24 11.11 -10.32
CA PRO A 33 4.66 11.21 -8.98
C PRO A 33 3.16 11.46 -8.97
N GLU A 34 2.64 12.23 -9.94
CA GLU A 34 1.23 12.59 -10.00
C GLU A 34 0.34 11.35 -10.27
N LEU A 35 0.83 10.43 -11.11
CA LEU A 35 0.14 9.17 -11.41
C LEU A 35 0.20 8.20 -10.23
N VAL A 36 1.31 8.20 -9.49
CA VAL A 36 1.47 7.35 -8.31
C VAL A 36 0.61 7.87 -7.16
N ASP A 37 0.58 9.18 -6.93
CA ASP A 37 -0.23 9.79 -5.87
C ASP A 37 -1.73 9.58 -6.10
N ALA A 38 -2.18 9.45 -7.35
CA ALA A 38 -3.54 9.09 -7.68
C ALA A 38 -3.96 7.68 -7.20
N LEU A 39 -3.00 6.79 -6.91
CA LEU A 39 -3.28 5.44 -6.38
C LEU A 39 -3.48 5.42 -4.87
N LYS A 40 -3.08 6.48 -4.15
CA LYS A 40 -3.10 6.51 -2.69
C LYS A 40 -4.48 6.22 -2.10
N PRO A 41 -5.60 6.78 -2.59
CA PRO A 41 -6.93 6.47 -2.05
C PRO A 41 -7.27 4.97 -2.17
N ALA A 42 -7.01 4.36 -3.32
CA ALA A 42 -7.28 2.95 -3.55
C ALA A 42 -6.44 2.03 -2.65
N LEU A 43 -5.20 2.41 -2.34
CA LEU A 43 -4.35 1.69 -1.38
C LEU A 43 -4.85 1.85 0.06
N GLN A 44 -5.39 3.03 0.42
CA GLN A 44 -5.95 3.29 1.75
C GLN A 44 -7.24 2.51 2.01
N ASP A 45 -8.01 2.20 0.97
CA ASP A 45 -9.24 1.40 1.05
C ASP A 45 -8.97 -0.10 1.30
N ILE A 46 -7.71 -0.57 1.16
CA ILE A 46 -7.34 -1.97 1.43
C ILE A 46 -7.10 -2.16 2.92
N ASP A 47 -8.00 -2.87 3.61
CA ASP A 47 -7.87 -3.17 5.04
C ASP A 47 -6.96 -4.37 5.35
N ASP A 48 -6.75 -5.23 4.37
CA ASP A 48 -5.91 -6.42 4.51
C ASP A 48 -4.41 -6.07 4.39
N LEU A 49 -3.67 -6.24 5.49
CA LEU A 49 -2.24 -5.99 5.53
C LEU A 49 -1.46 -6.98 4.66
N GLU A 50 -1.85 -8.26 4.61
CA GLU A 50 -1.19 -9.27 3.77
C GLU A 50 -1.33 -8.90 2.30
N ARG A 51 -2.50 -8.39 1.91
CA ARG A 51 -2.73 -7.86 0.56
C ARG A 51 -1.84 -6.67 0.24
N LEU A 52 -1.65 -5.75 1.19
CA LEU A 52 -0.73 -4.62 1.02
C LEU A 52 0.73 -5.06 0.90
N GLU A 53 1.16 -6.05 1.67
CA GLU A 53 2.51 -6.61 1.58
C GLU A 53 2.75 -7.31 0.22
N ASP A 54 1.78 -8.06 -0.28
CA ASP A 54 1.80 -8.64 -1.62
C ASP A 54 1.90 -7.56 -2.71
N LEU A 55 1.09 -6.49 -2.60
CA LEU A 55 1.18 -5.34 -3.52
C LEU A 55 2.54 -4.66 -3.45
N TYR A 56 3.14 -4.52 -2.26
CA TYR A 56 4.49 -3.99 -2.10
C TYR A 56 5.51 -4.81 -2.90
N LEU A 57 5.48 -6.14 -2.80
CA LEU A 57 6.38 -7.00 -3.60
C LEU A 57 6.13 -6.83 -5.11
N GLN A 58 4.88 -6.66 -5.53
CA GLN A 58 4.53 -6.49 -6.93
C GLN A 58 4.98 -5.14 -7.52
N THR A 59 5.25 -4.11 -6.69
CA THR A 59 5.84 -2.85 -7.17
C THR A 59 7.20 -3.07 -7.84
N ILE A 60 7.95 -4.10 -7.42
CA ILE A 60 9.26 -4.46 -7.98
C ILE A 60 9.12 -4.88 -9.45
N HIS A 61 8.01 -5.52 -9.80
CA HIS A 61 7.76 -6.08 -11.14
C HIS A 61 6.77 -5.26 -11.98
N ALA A 62 6.33 -4.09 -11.50
CA ALA A 62 5.41 -3.23 -12.23
C ALA A 62 6.04 -2.71 -13.53
N SER A 63 5.45 -3.10 -14.68
CA SER A 63 5.88 -2.66 -16.02
C SER A 63 5.27 -1.32 -16.45
N SER A 64 4.16 -0.93 -15.83
CA SER A 64 3.50 0.37 -16.00
C SER A 64 2.65 0.69 -14.77
N ILE A 65 2.30 1.97 -14.59
CA ILE A 65 1.39 2.37 -13.51
C ILE A 65 -0.01 1.77 -13.70
N GLN A 66 -0.47 1.63 -14.95
CA GLN A 66 -1.75 1.00 -15.26
C GLN A 66 -1.75 -0.49 -14.91
N ALA A 67 -0.67 -1.22 -15.24
CA ALA A 67 -0.54 -2.63 -14.88
C ALA A 67 -0.51 -2.85 -13.36
N PHE A 68 0.06 -1.90 -12.61
CA PHE A 68 -0.02 -1.91 -11.16
C PHE A 68 -1.44 -1.59 -10.67
N ALA A 69 -2.09 -0.55 -11.20
CA ALA A 69 -3.45 -0.16 -10.81
C ALA A 69 -4.47 -1.29 -11.03
N GLN A 70 -4.31 -2.12 -12.06
CA GLN A 70 -5.16 -3.30 -12.28
C GLN A 70 -5.09 -4.32 -11.14
N LYS A 71 -3.98 -4.37 -10.38
CA LYS A 71 -3.83 -5.26 -9.22
C LYS A 71 -4.61 -4.76 -8.00
N LEU A 72 -4.97 -3.48 -7.95
CA LEU A 72 -5.76 -2.89 -6.87
C LEU A 72 -7.26 -3.25 -6.96
N ILE A 73 -7.71 -3.73 -8.12
CA ILE A 73 -9.12 -4.05 -8.42
C ILE A 73 -9.39 -5.56 -8.27
N GLN A 74 -8.33 -6.36 -8.04
CA GLN A 74 -8.40 -7.81 -7.83
C GLN A 74 -8.57 -8.13 -6.35
#